data_AF-B4QXB1-F1
#
_entry.id   AF-B4QXB1-F1
#
_cell.length_a   1.000
_cell.length_b   1.000
_cell.length_c   1.000
_cell.angle_alpha   90.00
_cell.angle_beta   90.00
_cell.angle_gamma   90.00
#
_symmetry.space_group_name_H-M   'P 1'
#
loop_
_entity.id
_entity.type
_entity.pdbx_description
1 polymer ?
#
loop_
_entity_poly.entity_id
_entity_poly.type
_entity_poly.pdbx_seq_one_letter_code
_entity_poly.pdbx_strand_id
1 'polypeptide(L)'
;MCGRTCLTLDPDQVICACKYPKKSTRKEPDFNKKDIKDEEGSEMETPEWRAEYNLGRRYQASYNIAPTDITPVIVSAAHFSDAEDQKCARVVTPMMWGMIPFWHKGDYRRHGLTTNNCRLEHLMDSKLYCGPFKRGQRRRM
;
A
#
# COMPACT_ATOMS: atom_id res chain seq x y z
N MET A 1 -0.34 -19.17 6.21
CA MET A 1 -0.94 -17.83 6.40
C MET A 1 0.03 -17.00 7.21
N CYS A 2 0.29 -15.75 6.85
CA CYS A 2 1.10 -14.85 7.66
C CYS A 2 0.20 -14.16 8.70
N GLY A 3 0.55 -14.26 9.98
CA GLY A 3 -0.26 -13.74 11.09
C GLY A 3 0.45 -12.74 11.99
N ARG A 4 1.76 -12.54 11.80
CA ARG A 4 2.58 -11.59 12.57
C ARG A 4 3.64 -11.01 11.65
N THR A 5 3.99 -9.73 11.85
CA THR A 5 5.11 -9.10 11.15
C THR A 5 5.91 -8.20 12.10
N CYS A 6 7.09 -7.77 11.67
CA CYS A 6 7.97 -6.86 12.38
C CYS A 6 8.13 -5.60 11.52
N LEU A 7 7.79 -4.42 12.06
CA LEU A 7 8.07 -3.12 11.43
C LEU A 7 8.60 -2.18 12.51
N THR A 8 9.91 -2.15 12.65
CA THR A 8 10.62 -1.42 13.72
C THR A 8 11.10 -0.03 13.30
N LEU A 9 10.87 0.35 12.05
CA LEU A 9 11.29 1.64 11.53
C LEU A 9 10.28 2.72 11.90
N ASP A 10 10.77 3.87 12.32
CA ASP A 10 9.93 5.05 12.54
C ASP A 10 9.37 5.59 11.21
N PRO A 11 8.28 6.39 11.23
CA PRO A 11 7.62 6.86 10.00
C PRO A 11 8.57 7.51 8.98
N ASP A 12 9.50 8.33 9.44
CA ASP A 12 10.53 8.99 8.63
C ASP A 12 11.50 7.99 7.99
N GLN A 13 11.89 6.96 8.73
CA GLN A 13 12.73 5.87 8.23
C GLN A 13 11.99 5.01 7.21
N VAL A 14 10.70 4.73 7.43
CA VAL A 14 9.85 4.04 6.45
C VAL A 14 9.78 4.83 5.15
N ILE A 15 9.53 6.13 5.21
CA ILE A 15 9.49 7.01 4.03
C ILE A 15 10.83 7.00 3.30
N CYS A 16 11.94 7.10 4.03
CA CYS A 16 13.29 7.05 3.47
C CYS A 16 13.56 5.73 2.74
N ALA A 17 13.16 4.60 3.33
CA ALA A 17 13.29 3.27 2.74
C ALA A 17 12.34 3.05 1.54
N CYS A 18 11.24 3.80 1.45
CA CYS A 18 10.25 3.68 0.38
C CYS A 18 10.52 4.59 -0.84
N LYS A 19 11.69 5.25 -0.91
CA LYS A 19 12.09 6.04 -2.09
C LYS A 19 12.06 5.19 -3.36
N TYR A 20 11.67 5.80 -4.47
CA TYR A 20 11.52 5.09 -5.74
C TYR A 20 12.06 5.91 -6.91
N PRO A 21 12.51 5.26 -8.00
CA PRO A 21 12.96 5.99 -9.18
C PRO A 21 11.79 6.73 -9.80
N LYS A 22 11.97 8.03 -10.02
CA LYS A 22 11.00 8.87 -10.73
C LYS A 22 10.83 8.32 -12.13
N LYS A 23 9.61 7.91 -12.48
CA LYS A 23 9.33 7.52 -13.86
C LYS A 23 9.21 8.81 -14.66
N SER A 24 10.19 9.12 -15.51
CA SER A 24 9.87 9.88 -16.72
C SER A 24 8.77 9.08 -17.43
N THR A 25 7.70 9.73 -17.86
CA THR A 25 6.64 9.11 -18.67
C THR A 25 7.27 8.22 -19.72
N ARG A 26 7.25 6.89 -19.48
CA ARG A 26 7.74 5.92 -20.46
C ARG A 26 6.78 6.03 -21.64
N LYS A 27 7.19 6.74 -22.69
CA LYS A 27 6.76 6.41 -24.05
C LYS A 27 7.00 4.91 -24.23
N GLU A 28 6.09 4.25 -24.94
CA GLU A 28 5.99 2.80 -25.07
C GLU A 28 7.36 2.09 -25.09
N PRO A 29 7.50 0.94 -24.41
CA PRO A 29 8.74 0.19 -24.45
C PRO A 29 8.98 -0.35 -25.86
N ASP A 30 9.88 0.29 -26.59
CA ASP A 30 10.44 -0.24 -27.82
C ASP A 30 11.26 -1.49 -27.45
N PHE A 31 10.85 -2.67 -27.92
CA PHE A 31 11.35 -3.99 -27.51
C PHE A 31 12.81 -4.28 -27.93
N ASN A 32 13.56 -3.27 -28.35
CA ASN A 32 14.84 -3.40 -29.04
C ASN A 32 15.99 -2.60 -28.42
N LYS A 33 16.09 -2.54 -27.09
CA LYS A 33 17.33 -2.11 -26.43
C LYS A 33 17.73 -3.04 -25.28
N LYS A 34 18.64 -3.95 -25.59
CA LYS A 34 19.65 -4.42 -24.63
C LYS A 34 20.55 -3.23 -24.35
N ASP A 35 20.51 -2.70 -23.14
CA ASP A 35 21.63 -1.97 -22.54
C ASP A 35 21.38 -1.89 -21.02
N ILE A 36 21.98 -2.81 -20.28
CA ILE A 36 22.20 -2.64 -18.84
C ILE A 36 23.42 -1.73 -18.74
N LYS A 37 23.18 -0.44 -18.55
CA LYS A 37 24.14 0.48 -17.94
C LYS A 37 23.51 0.95 -16.64
N ASP A 38 24.23 0.72 -15.55
CA ASP A 38 23.94 1.29 -14.24
C ASP A 38 24.00 2.81 -14.35
N GLU A 39 22.85 3.45 -14.56
CA GLU A 39 22.75 4.91 -14.57
C GLU A 39 22.86 5.42 -13.13
N GLU A 40 24.09 5.76 -12.73
CA GLU A 40 24.37 6.69 -11.64
C GLU A 40 23.59 7.99 -11.89
N GLY A 41 22.49 8.18 -11.15
CA GLY A 41 21.74 9.43 -11.14
C GLY A 41 20.25 9.33 -11.43
N SER A 42 19.60 8.16 -11.36
CA SER A 42 18.14 8.12 -11.43
C SER A 42 17.55 8.97 -10.29
N GLU A 43 16.86 10.07 -10.61
CA GLU A 43 16.26 10.97 -9.63
C GLU A 43 15.27 10.16 -8.78
N MET A 44 15.55 10.06 -7.48
CA MET A 44 14.72 9.30 -6.54
C MET A 44 13.65 10.21 -5.97
N GLU A 45 12.41 9.77 -6.08
CA GLU A 45 11.25 10.43 -5.51
C GLU A 45 10.94 9.84 -4.13
N THR A 46 10.63 10.72 -3.18
CA THR A 46 10.24 10.33 -1.82
C THR A 46 8.72 10.36 -1.73
N PRO A 47 8.06 9.26 -1.31
CA PRO A 47 6.61 9.23 -1.22
C PRO A 47 6.11 10.14 -0.09
N GLU A 48 4.94 10.71 -0.30
CA GLU A 48 4.25 11.49 0.74
C GLU A 48 3.71 10.56 1.84
N TRP A 49 3.73 11.01 3.09
CA TRP A 49 3.11 10.30 4.22
C TRP A 49 1.76 10.90 4.60
N ARG A 50 0.70 10.11 4.47
CA ARG A 50 -0.68 10.53 4.79
C ARG A 50 -1.26 9.71 5.94
N ALA A 51 -1.35 10.30 7.13
CA ALA A 51 -1.84 9.63 8.34
C ALA A 51 -3.27 10.03 8.78
N GLU A 52 -3.96 10.83 7.97
CA GLU A 52 -5.25 11.45 8.32
C GLU A 52 -6.38 10.43 8.54
N TYR A 53 -6.30 9.25 7.92
CA TYR A 53 -7.42 8.32 7.77
C TYR A 53 -7.31 7.07 8.65
N ASN A 54 -7.46 7.19 9.99
CA ASN A 54 -7.41 6.00 10.89
C ASN A 54 -8.21 6.12 12.21
N LEU A 55 -9.26 6.94 12.29
CA LEU A 55 -10.09 7.11 13.51
C LEU A 55 -9.25 7.40 14.78
N GLY A 56 -8.21 8.25 14.65
CA GLY A 56 -7.31 8.61 15.74
C GLY A 56 -6.19 7.59 16.03
N ARG A 57 -6.16 6.44 15.37
CA ARG A 57 -5.04 5.49 15.47
C ARG A 57 -3.87 5.93 14.60
N ARG A 58 -2.65 5.63 15.04
CA ARG A 58 -1.41 5.95 14.33
C ARG A 58 -0.55 4.70 14.20
N TYR A 59 0.33 4.72 13.20
CA TYR A 59 1.39 3.72 13.11
C TYR A 59 2.34 3.86 14.30
N GLN A 60 2.75 2.73 14.87
CA GLN A 60 3.77 2.65 15.90
C GLN A 60 4.74 1.53 15.52
N ALA A 61 6.04 1.84 15.55
CA ALA A 61 7.09 0.86 15.34
C ALA A 61 6.99 -0.26 16.39
N SER A 62 7.08 -1.51 15.94
CA SER A 62 6.97 -2.68 16.81
C SER A 62 7.67 -3.90 16.21
N TYR A 63 8.33 -4.67 17.07
CA TYR A 63 8.90 -5.98 16.75
C TYR A 63 7.83 -7.05 16.50
N ASN A 64 6.59 -6.76 16.89
CA ASN A 64 5.51 -7.71 16.87
C ASN A 64 4.19 -6.99 16.58
N ILE A 65 3.82 -6.98 15.30
CA ILE A 65 2.57 -6.44 14.79
C ILE A 65 1.62 -7.59 14.52
N ALA A 66 0.39 -7.45 15.02
CA ALA A 66 -0.68 -8.42 14.88
C ALA A 66 -1.75 -7.92 13.89
N PRO A 67 -2.67 -8.80 13.44
CA PRO A 67 -3.84 -8.37 12.69
C PRO A 67 -4.61 -7.30 13.46
N THR A 68 -5.21 -6.35 12.76
CA THR A 68 -5.88 -5.15 13.28
C THR A 68 -4.95 -4.03 13.79
N ASP A 69 -3.64 -4.24 13.85
CA ASP A 69 -2.70 -3.13 14.07
C ASP A 69 -2.59 -2.24 12.84
N ILE A 70 -2.12 -1.01 13.04
CA ILE A 70 -1.92 -0.05 11.95
C ILE A 70 -0.53 -0.26 11.38
N THR A 71 -0.45 -0.43 10.06
CA THR A 71 0.80 -0.63 9.33
C THR A 71 0.89 0.32 8.15
N PRO A 72 2.07 0.91 7.87
CA PRO A 72 2.28 1.70 6.67
C PRO A 72 2.07 0.82 5.44
N VAL A 73 1.29 1.29 4.47
CA VAL A 73 1.16 0.67 3.17
C VAL A 73 1.40 1.69 2.07
N ILE A 74 2.04 1.25 0.99
CA ILE A 74 2.24 2.04 -0.23
C ILE A 74 1.01 1.84 -1.12
N VAL A 75 0.45 2.95 -1.58
CA VAL A 75 -0.68 3.01 -2.52
C VAL A 75 -0.40 3.99 -3.66
N SER A 76 -1.15 3.87 -4.75
CA SER A 76 -1.09 4.84 -5.85
C SER A 76 -1.66 6.19 -5.39
N ALA A 77 -0.96 7.28 -5.70
CA ALA A 77 -1.45 8.64 -5.40
C ALA A 77 -2.71 9.01 -6.21
N ALA A 78 -2.92 8.35 -7.35
CA ALA A 78 -4.11 8.47 -8.19
C ALA A 78 -5.43 8.15 -7.46
N HIS A 79 -5.38 7.48 -6.30
CA HIS A 79 -6.57 7.26 -5.48
C HIS A 79 -7.03 8.50 -4.69
N PHE A 80 -6.21 9.56 -4.65
CA PHE A 80 -6.48 10.77 -3.88
C PHE A 80 -6.56 12.04 -4.72
N SER A 81 -6.06 12.03 -5.95
CA SER A 81 -6.06 13.17 -6.87
C SER A 81 -6.04 12.67 -8.31
N ASP A 82 -6.77 13.35 -9.19
CA ASP A 82 -6.81 13.09 -10.64
C ASP A 82 -5.71 13.83 -11.42
N ALA A 83 -4.80 14.52 -10.73
CA ALA A 83 -3.71 15.25 -11.38
C ALA A 83 -2.74 14.29 -12.09
N GLU A 84 -2.24 14.70 -13.27
CA GLU A 84 -1.43 13.83 -14.15
C GLU A 84 -0.12 13.37 -13.50
N ASP A 85 0.51 14.23 -12.71
CA ASP A 85 1.71 13.94 -11.92
C ASP A 85 1.48 12.84 -10.87
N GLN A 86 0.23 12.70 -10.39
CA GLN A 86 -0.15 11.73 -9.36
C GLN A 86 -0.46 10.33 -9.91
N LYS A 87 -0.62 10.16 -11.23
CA LYS A 87 -0.92 8.86 -11.85
C LYS A 87 0.15 7.80 -11.61
N CYS A 88 1.41 8.22 -11.54
CA CYS A 88 2.55 7.34 -11.29
C CYS A 88 3.15 7.48 -9.89
N ALA A 89 2.74 8.49 -9.13
CA ALA A 89 3.25 8.77 -7.80
C ALA A 89 2.74 7.77 -6.76
N ARG A 90 3.48 7.65 -5.65
CA ARG A 90 3.18 6.73 -4.55
C ARG A 90 3.02 7.51 -3.26
N VAL A 91 2.09 7.06 -2.44
CA VAL A 91 1.84 7.59 -1.10
C VAL A 91 2.00 6.46 -0.10
N VAL A 92 2.64 6.75 1.03
CA VAL A 92 2.64 5.88 2.21
C VAL A 92 1.50 6.32 3.12
N THR A 93 0.58 5.41 3.41
CA THR A 93 -0.55 5.66 4.30
C THR A 93 -0.60 4.56 5.34
N PRO A 94 -0.61 4.88 6.65
CA PRO A 94 -0.95 3.91 7.67
C PRO A 94 -2.36 3.39 7.44
N MET A 95 -2.55 2.07 7.50
CA MET A 95 -3.85 1.42 7.40
C MET A 95 -3.91 0.22 8.34
N MET A 96 -5.12 -0.14 8.77
CA MET A 96 -5.32 -1.35 9.56
C MET A 96 -4.98 -2.61 8.75
N TRP A 97 -4.20 -3.51 9.35
CA TRP A 97 -3.92 -4.83 8.79
C TRP A 97 -5.12 -5.76 8.99
N GLY A 98 -6.06 -5.66 8.05
CA GLY A 98 -7.29 -6.44 8.01
C GLY A 98 -8.38 -5.68 7.29
N MET A 99 -9.02 -6.32 6.31
CA MET A 99 -10.12 -5.68 5.59
C MET A 99 -11.41 -5.73 6.41
N ILE A 100 -12.00 -4.57 6.66
CA ILE A 100 -13.33 -4.47 7.25
C ILE A 100 -14.35 -4.68 6.11
N PRO A 101 -15.28 -5.64 6.22
CA PRO A 101 -16.32 -5.81 5.22
C PRO A 101 -17.17 -4.56 5.07
N PHE A 102 -17.40 -4.13 3.82
CA PHE A 102 -18.15 -2.88 3.55
C PHE A 102 -19.62 -2.95 4.00
N TRP A 103 -20.16 -4.15 4.21
CA TRP A 103 -21.50 -4.38 4.73
C TRP A 103 -21.54 -4.48 6.26
N HIS A 104 -20.39 -4.46 6.94
CA HIS A 104 -20.31 -4.47 8.39
C HIS A 104 -20.67 -3.09 8.96
N LYS A 105 -21.39 -3.07 10.07
CA LYS A 105 -21.79 -1.84 10.78
C LYS A 105 -21.41 -1.96 12.25
N GLY A 106 -21.07 -0.84 12.88
CA GLY A 106 -20.68 -0.79 14.29
C GLY A 106 -19.18 -1.01 14.51
N ASP A 107 -18.82 -1.67 15.61
CA ASP A 107 -17.42 -1.91 16.00
C ASP A 107 -16.69 -2.76 14.96
N TYR A 108 -15.67 -2.18 14.32
CA TYR A 108 -14.86 -2.83 13.30
C TYR A 108 -14.12 -4.09 13.82
N ARG A 109 -13.98 -4.26 15.13
CA ARG A 109 -13.30 -5.43 15.73
C ARG A 109 -14.21 -6.66 15.79
N ARG A 110 -15.52 -6.50 15.58
CA ARG A 110 -16.54 -7.52 15.88
C ARG A 110 -17.18 -8.16 14.64
N HIS A 111 -16.57 -8.06 13.46
CA HIS A 111 -17.12 -8.68 12.25
C HIS A 111 -16.93 -10.20 12.15
N GLY A 112 -16.14 -10.82 13.06
CA GLY A 112 -16.03 -12.28 13.19
C GLY A 112 -15.33 -13.02 12.04
N LEU A 113 -14.67 -12.29 11.13
CA LEU A 113 -13.98 -12.85 9.96
C LEU A 113 -12.46 -12.66 10.09
N THR A 114 -11.68 -13.58 9.54
CA THR A 114 -10.22 -13.43 9.43
C THR A 114 -9.87 -12.83 8.06
N THR A 115 -9.64 -11.52 8.03
CA THR A 115 -9.48 -10.73 6.78
C THR A 115 -8.09 -10.13 6.61
N ASN A 116 -7.10 -10.67 7.32
CA ASN A 116 -5.71 -10.24 7.25
C ASN A 116 -4.94 -10.84 6.06
N ASN A 117 -5.45 -11.92 5.47
CA ASN A 117 -4.91 -12.55 4.26
C ASN A 117 -6.04 -12.80 3.24
N CYS A 118 -5.67 -12.85 1.97
CA CYS A 118 -6.52 -13.32 0.88
C CYS A 118 -5.77 -14.38 0.08
N ARG A 119 -6.44 -15.47 -0.31
CA ARG A 119 -5.89 -16.44 -1.26
C ARG A 119 -6.03 -15.91 -2.68
N LEU A 120 -5.02 -16.15 -3.52
CA LEU A 120 -5.03 -15.69 -4.90
C LEU A 120 -6.15 -16.36 -5.71
N GLU A 121 -6.30 -17.68 -5.59
CA GLU A 121 -7.32 -18.47 -6.29
C GLU A 121 -8.76 -17.95 -6.14
N HIS A 122 -9.12 -17.32 -5.01
CA HIS A 122 -10.48 -16.84 -4.75
C HIS A 122 -10.59 -15.31 -4.69
N LEU A 123 -9.58 -14.58 -5.17
CA LEU A 123 -9.56 -13.12 -5.13
C LEU A 123 -10.74 -12.51 -5.91
N MET A 124 -11.05 -13.10 -7.07
CA MET A 124 -12.11 -12.62 -7.97
C MET A 124 -13.51 -13.06 -7.55
N ASP A 125 -13.63 -14.17 -6.81
CA ASP A 125 -14.92 -14.68 -6.33
C ASP A 125 -15.30 -14.10 -4.97
N SER A 126 -14.33 -13.59 -4.21
CA SER A 126 -14.58 -13.06 -2.87
C SER A 126 -15.41 -11.77 -2.91
N LYS A 127 -16.54 -11.79 -2.19
CA LYS A 127 -17.38 -10.62 -1.95
C LYS A 127 -16.60 -9.46 -1.29
N LEU A 128 -15.59 -9.77 -0.48
CA LEU A 128 -14.79 -8.78 0.24
C LEU A 128 -13.70 -8.16 -0.65
N TYR A 129 -12.99 -8.98 -1.43
CA TYR A 129 -11.77 -8.57 -2.12
C TYR A 129 -11.98 -8.19 -3.60
N CYS A 130 -12.95 -8.78 -4.29
CA CYS A 130 -13.16 -8.59 -5.73
C CYS A 130 -13.45 -7.13 -6.11
N GLY A 131 -14.36 -6.48 -5.38
CA GLY A 131 -14.72 -5.07 -5.63
C GLY A 131 -13.52 -4.11 -5.51
N PRO A 132 -12.81 -4.10 -4.37
CA PRO A 132 -11.57 -3.32 -4.21
C PRO A 132 -10.51 -3.62 -5.28
N PHE A 133 -10.32 -4.89 -5.63
CA PHE A 133 -9.36 -5.29 -6.64
C PHE A 133 -9.71 -4.74 -8.03
N LYS A 134 -10.98 -4.82 -8.45
CA LYS A 134 -11.47 -4.27 -9.72
C LYS A 134 -11.33 -2.75 -9.80
N ARG A 135 -11.44 -2.04 -8.67
CA ARG A 135 -11.19 -0.58 -8.59
C ARG A 135 -9.71 -0.21 -8.51
N GLY A 136 -8.80 -1.19 -8.62
CA GLY A 136 -7.37 -0.95 -8.58
C GLY A 136 -6.80 -0.62 -7.20
N GLN A 137 -7.54 -0.87 -6.11
CA GLN A 137 -7.13 -0.58 -4.72
C GLN A 137 -6.07 -1.57 -4.23
N ARG A 138 -4.91 -1.59 -4.90
CA ARG A 138 -3.77 -2.44 -4.60
C ARG A 138 -2.91 -1.77 -3.53
N ARG A 139 -2.63 -2.49 -2.45
CA ARG A 139 -1.84 -2.01 -1.32
C ARG A 139 -0.61 -2.90 -1.18
N ARG A 140 0.55 -2.29 -1.00
CA ARG A 140 1.80 -3.00 -0.68
C ARG A 140 2.19 -2.67 0.76
N MET A 141 2.24 -3.69 1.59
CA MET A 141 2.75 -3.61 2.97
C MET A 141 4.26 -3.76 2.96
#